data_AF-A0A945VUG0-F1
#
_entry.id   AF-A0A945VUG0-F1
#
_cell.length_a   1.000
_cell.length_b   1.000
_cell.length_c   1.000
_cell.angle_alpha   90.00
_cell.angle_beta   90.00
_cell.angle_gamma   90.00
#
_symmetry.space_group_name_H-M   'P 1'
#
loop_
_entity.id
_entity.type
_entity.pdbx_description
1 polymer ?
#
loop_
_entity_poly.entity_id
_entity_poly.type
_entity_poly.pdbx_seq_one_letter_code
_entity_poly.pdbx_strand_id
1 'polypeptide(L)'
;GSPTIVGDAPRPVWDALTLLSSVKLSIKLGAAFGSYGWSGEAAKMVEDRLSGLHIKLHKPSIRIKLIPEDKTLQECKEFGKEFVNALKQK
;
A
#
# COMPACT_ATOMS: atom_id res chain seq x y z
N GLY A 1 1.11 4.39 1.26
CA GLY A 1 2.27 3.58 1.66
C GLY A 1 2.60 3.84 3.12
N SER A 2 3.30 2.92 3.78
CA SER A 2 3.64 3.03 5.20
C SER A 2 4.98 2.39 5.51
N PRO A 3 5.87 3.02 6.31
CA PRO A 3 6.95 2.28 6.95
C PRO A 3 6.40 1.38 8.07
N THR A 4 7.20 0.43 8.53
CA THR A 4 6.95 -0.28 9.80
C THR A 4 7.68 0.40 10.95
N ILE A 5 6.95 0.81 11.98
CA ILE A 5 7.47 1.32 13.25
C ILE A 5 6.90 0.48 14.38
N VAL A 6 7.77 -0.23 15.11
CA VAL A 6 7.39 -1.12 16.24
C VAL A 6 6.29 -2.13 15.85
N GLY A 7 6.45 -2.75 14.69
CA GLY A 7 5.50 -3.77 14.20
C GLY A 7 4.20 -3.22 13.62
N ASP A 8 4.06 -1.89 13.47
CA ASP A 8 2.80 -1.25 13.07
C ASP A 8 3.00 -0.15 12.02
N ALA A 9 1.90 0.25 11.37
CA ALA A 9 1.84 1.48 10.60
C ALA A 9 1.80 2.70 11.55
N PRO A 10 2.49 3.81 11.23
CA PRO A 10 2.48 4.99 12.08
C PRO A 10 1.09 5.62 12.15
N ARG A 11 0.80 6.30 13.27
CA ARG A 11 -0.47 6.99 13.51
C ARG A 11 -0.98 7.82 12.31
N PRO A 12 -0.17 8.63 11.61
CA PRO A 12 -0.65 9.39 10.44
C PRO A 12 -1.25 8.52 9.32
N VAL A 13 -0.73 7.30 9.15
CA VAL A 13 -1.27 6.34 8.16
C VAL A 13 -2.62 5.81 8.63
N TRP A 14 -2.75 5.47 9.91
CA TRP A 14 -4.02 5.02 10.49
C TRP A 14 -5.11 6.08 10.46
N ASP A 15 -4.74 7.33 10.77
CA ASP A 15 -5.67 8.47 10.70
C ASP A 15 -6.18 8.63 9.27
N ALA A 16 -5.29 8.59 8.26
CA ALA A 16 -5.68 8.65 6.85
C ALA A 16 -6.61 7.50 6.43
N LEU A 17 -6.32 6.27 6.85
CA LEU A 17 -7.17 5.10 6.56
C LEU A 17 -8.52 5.15 7.27
N THR A 18 -8.59 5.80 8.43
CA THR A 18 -9.83 6.01 9.17
C THR A 18 -10.72 7.03 8.48
N LEU A 19 -10.14 8.08 7.91
CA LEU A 19 -10.88 9.06 7.11
C LEU A 19 -11.54 8.42 5.88
N LEU A 20 -10.89 7.43 5.24
CA LEU A 20 -11.49 6.71 4.11
C LEU A 20 -12.80 5.99 4.49
N SER A 21 -12.88 5.41 5.69
CA SER A 21 -14.13 4.80 6.18
C SER A 21 -15.24 5.79 6.50
N SER A 22 -14.93 7.07 6.69
CA SER A 22 -15.92 8.09 7.08
C SER A 22 -16.75 8.62 5.91
N VAL A 23 -16.37 8.29 4.67
CA VAL A 23 -16.99 8.81 3.45
C VAL A 23 -17.45 7.68 2.54
N LYS A 24 -18.38 7.99 1.64
CA LYS A 24 -18.75 7.05 0.56
C LYS A 24 -17.58 6.93 -0.42
N LEU A 25 -16.93 5.77 -0.41
CA LEU A 25 -15.80 5.49 -1.28
C LEU A 25 -16.25 5.20 -2.72
N SER A 26 -15.72 5.94 -3.68
CA SER A 26 -15.79 5.62 -5.12
C SER A 26 -14.51 4.93 -5.62
N ILE A 27 -13.61 4.56 -4.70
CA ILE A 27 -12.30 3.97 -5.01
C ILE A 27 -12.49 2.51 -5.40
N LYS A 28 -12.21 2.19 -6.66
CA LYS A 28 -12.39 0.83 -7.21
C LYS A 28 -11.13 -0.03 -7.18
N LEU A 29 -9.96 0.60 -7.10
CA LEU A 29 -8.66 -0.09 -7.14
C LEU A 29 -7.68 0.60 -6.17
N GLY A 30 -6.98 -0.20 -5.38
CA GLY A 30 -5.99 0.25 -4.41
C GLY A 30 -4.69 -0.55 -4.51
N ALA A 31 -3.64 0.02 -3.92
CA ALA A 31 -2.36 -0.63 -3.74
C ALA A 31 -1.72 -0.15 -2.43
N ALA A 32 -0.94 -1.02 -1.82
CA ALA A 32 -0.16 -0.72 -0.63
C ALA A 32 1.32 -0.99 -0.90
N PHE A 33 2.19 -0.22 -0.25
CA PHE A 33 3.63 -0.37 -0.35
C PHE A 33 4.28 0.20 0.92
N GLY A 34 5.49 -0.24 1.24
CA GLY A 34 6.16 0.18 2.46
C GLY A 34 7.60 -0.30 2.58
N SER A 35 8.36 0.39 3.43
CA SER A 35 9.71 -0.02 3.82
C SER A 35 9.78 -0.45 5.29
N TYR A 36 10.76 -1.28 5.64
CA TYR A 36 10.89 -1.82 6.99
C TYR A 36 12.33 -2.17 7.35
N GLY A 37 12.66 -2.21 8.65
CA GLY A 37 13.95 -2.69 9.13
C GLY A 37 14.02 -4.21 9.25
N TRP A 38 13.05 -4.80 9.96
CA TRP A 38 13.05 -6.21 10.36
C TRP A 38 11.84 -6.98 9.83
N SER A 39 10.66 -6.80 10.43
CA SER A 39 9.49 -7.69 10.27
C SER A 39 8.46 -7.21 9.23
N GLY A 40 8.30 -5.91 9.02
CA GLY A 40 7.66 -5.35 7.82
C GLY A 40 6.14 -5.52 7.70
N GLU A 41 5.41 -5.41 8.80
CA GLU A 41 3.97 -5.66 8.94
C GLU A 41 3.10 -4.56 8.31
N ALA A 42 3.52 -3.30 8.42
CA ALA A 42 2.68 -2.14 8.14
C ALA A 42 2.09 -2.14 6.72
N ALA A 43 2.86 -2.52 5.70
CA ALA A 43 2.37 -2.58 4.32
C ALA A 43 1.20 -3.58 4.17
N LYS A 44 1.27 -4.72 4.89
CA LYS A 44 0.22 -5.73 4.92
C LYS A 44 -0.99 -5.25 5.73
N MET A 45 -0.77 -4.56 6.84
CA MET A 45 -1.87 -3.95 7.61
C MET A 45 -2.66 -2.92 6.78
N VAL A 46 -1.97 -2.10 5.97
CA VAL A 46 -2.61 -1.18 5.03
C VAL A 46 -3.38 -1.95 3.95
N GLU A 47 -2.78 -3.02 3.40
CA GLU A 47 -3.42 -3.91 2.42
C GLU A 47 -4.74 -4.51 2.95
N ASP A 48 -4.71 -5.01 4.19
CA ASP A 48 -5.86 -5.61 4.86
C ASP A 48 -6.93 -4.56 5.16
N ARG A 49 -6.53 -3.36 5.58
CA ARG A 49 -7.47 -2.26 5.81
C ARG A 49 -8.18 -1.83 4.52
N LEU A 50 -7.45 -1.70 3.40
CA LEU A 50 -8.06 -1.38 2.10
C LEU A 50 -9.01 -2.49 1.64
N SER A 51 -8.63 -3.75 1.82
CA SER A 51 -9.48 -4.90 1.50
C SER A 51 -10.77 -4.92 2.33
N GLY A 52 -10.67 -4.60 3.63
CA GLY A 52 -11.82 -4.46 4.53
C GLY A 52 -12.75 -3.31 4.17
N LEU A 53 -12.28 -2.32 3.41
CA LEU A 53 -13.11 -1.25 2.82
C LEU A 53 -13.68 -1.63 1.45
N HIS A 54 -13.59 -2.91 1.06
CA HIS A 54 -13.99 -3.45 -0.24
C HIS A 54 -13.28 -2.80 -1.44
N ILE A 55 -12.11 -2.20 -1.22
CA ILE A 55 -11.26 -1.70 -2.30
C ILE A 55 -10.51 -2.88 -2.90
N LYS A 56 -10.73 -3.16 -4.19
CA LYS A 56 -9.98 -4.21 -4.89
C LYS A 56 -8.50 -3.84 -4.91
N LEU A 57 -7.63 -4.77 -4.52
CA LEU A 57 -6.19 -4.57 -4.64
C LEU A 57 -5.70 -4.98 -6.02
N HIS A 58 -4.77 -4.21 -6.58
CA HIS A 58 -4.13 -4.53 -7.85
C HIS A 58 -3.26 -5.79 -7.75
N LYS A 59 -2.37 -5.81 -6.76
CA LYS A 59 -1.38 -6.85 -6.46
C LYS A 59 -1.06 -6.82 -4.96
N PRO A 60 -0.42 -7.87 -4.41
CA PRO A 60 0.11 -7.85 -3.05
C PRO A 60 1.01 -6.64 -2.81
N SER A 61 1.05 -6.18 -1.57
CA SER A 61 1.82 -5.01 -1.16
C SER A 61 3.32 -5.15 -1.40
N ILE A 62 3.93 -4.08 -1.93
CA ILE A 62 5.39 -4.02 -2.09
C ILE A 62 6.02 -3.78 -0.72
N ARG A 63 6.96 -4.65 -0.34
CA ARG A 63 7.66 -4.62 0.95
C ARG A 63 9.16 -4.52 0.71
N ILE A 64 9.77 -3.41 1.11
CA ILE A 64 11.19 -3.11 0.87
C ILE A 64 11.94 -3.12 2.19
N LYS A 65 12.99 -3.93 2.28
CA LYS A 65 13.87 -3.92 3.45
C LYS A 65 14.84 -2.74 3.36
N LEU A 66 14.88 -1.92 4.39
CA LEU A 66 15.74 -0.74 4.52
C LEU A 66 15.60 0.22 3.32
N ILE A 67 16.71 0.62 2.72
CA ILE A 67 16.80 1.59 1.65
C ILE A 67 16.71 0.83 0.31
N PRO A 68 15.81 1.24 -0.61
CA PRO A 68 15.71 0.60 -1.92
C PRO A 68 16.95 0.82 -2.77
N GLU A 69 17.33 -0.21 -3.52
CA GLU A 69 18.33 -0.13 -4.59
C GLU A 69 17.68 0.26 -5.92
N ASP A 70 18.49 0.62 -6.92
CA ASP A 70 18.01 1.00 -8.26
C ASP A 70 17.10 -0.07 -8.89
N LYS A 71 17.41 -1.35 -8.67
CA LYS A 71 16.58 -2.46 -9.12
C LYS A 71 15.18 -2.42 -8.49
N THR A 72 15.11 -2.23 -7.17
CA THR A 72 13.83 -2.12 -6.45
C THR A 72 13.04 -0.88 -6.88
N LEU A 73 13.72 0.24 -7.13
CA LEU A 73 13.09 1.44 -7.67
C LEU A 73 12.51 1.19 -9.07
N GLN A 74 13.19 0.41 -9.89
CA GLN A 74 12.70 0.00 -11.21
C GLN A 74 11.46 -0.90 -11.11
N GLU A 75 11.46 -1.84 -10.15
CA GLU A 75 10.29 -2.68 -9.86
C GLU A 75 9.08 -1.84 -9.39
N CYS A 76 9.30 -0.83 -8.54
CA CYS A 76 8.24 0.11 -8.14
C CYS A 76 7.69 0.92 -9.32
N LYS A 77 8.57 1.35 -10.24
CA LYS A 77 8.14 2.04 -11.47
C LYS A 77 7.29 1.14 -12.35
N GLU A 78 7.69 -0.11 -12.53
CA GLU A 78 6.93 -1.08 -13.35
C GLU A 78 5.58 -1.40 -12.71
N PHE A 79 5.54 -1.63 -11.40
CA PHE A 79 4.28 -1.78 -10.65
C PHE A 79 3.34 -0.60 -10.86
N GLY A 80 3.86 0.64 -10.88
CA GLY A 80 3.06 1.83 -11.17
C GLY A 80 2.44 1.83 -12.57
N LYS A 81 3.19 1.39 -13.59
CA LYS A 81 2.67 1.25 -14.96
C LYS A 81 1.56 0.20 -15.03
N GLU A 82 1.78 -0.96 -14.40
CA GLU A 82 0.78 -2.03 -14.34
C GLU A 82 -0.48 -1.58 -13.61
N PHE A 83 -0.34 -0.81 -12.52
CA PHE A 83 -1.45 -0.23 -11.78
C PHE A 83 -2.29 0.70 -12.65
N VAL A 84 -1.66 1.60 -13.42
CA VAL A 84 -2.35 2.49 -14.36
C VAL A 84 -3.08 1.69 -15.46
N ASN A 85 -2.46 0.63 -15.98
CA ASN A 85 -3.11 -0.24 -16.96
C ASN A 85 -4.34 -0.94 -16.37
N ALA A 86 -4.25 -1.43 -15.12
CA ALA A 86 -5.37 -2.03 -14.42
C ALA A 86 -6.49 -1.05 -14.07
N LEU A 87 -6.17 0.23 -13.85
CA LEU A 87 -7.17 1.28 -13.68
C LEU A 87 -7.97 1.53 -14.96
N LYS A 88 -7.32 1.50 -16.14
CA LYS A 88 -7.97 1.77 -17.44
C LYS A 88 -8.89 0.65 -17.92
N GLN A 89 -8.68 -0.58 -17.46
CA GLN A 89 -9.47 -1.75 -17.87
C GLN A 89 -10.82 -1.87 -17.10
N LYS A 90 -11.23 -0.83 -16.36
CA LYS A 90 -12.40 -0.82 -15.48
C LYS A 90 -13.10 0.54 -15.45
#